data_AF-A0A2G8S9K4-F1
#
_entry.id   AF-A0A2G8S9K4-F1
#
_cell.length_a   1.000
_cell.length_b   1.000
_cell.length_c   1.000
_cell.angle_alpha   90.00
_cell.angle_beta   90.00
_cell.angle_gamma   90.00
#
_symmetry.space_group_name_H-M   'P 1'
#
loop_
_entity.id
_entity.type
_entity.pdbx_description
1 polymer ?
#
loop_
_entity_poly.entity_id
_entity_poly.type
_entity_poly.pdbx_seq_one_letter_code
_entity_poly.pdbx_strand_id
1 'polypeptide(L)'
;MQAPPVRKKGKKANFSEDDKRRGKANKVKESEDKRRARAQGEGHGRSGEKERSRQRSEQQAHELEKREKERGKHEQVCKRRAHEEERREEKEKEKAKAKAKAEERSRNQHVRKRDDKSSDAEDERDHGRAKEQEKAKAKERNQRTTHSRGASSTVSAGRAGSSNAAKERGRPKERSSSARKGSTRRHIDEDASDALSKSSDNDNDEDPCIDIIWYGSNRPNLTDQHPRVYRVVRRTIRECEPNVCLLNAFPDEDGNFAHPVLIKHATALGYVDMTKKLKSNKETDEFYHRKLCTIASQRVNLIRGKVKKACQRQVKTVYGLAVGDSEKVSWLLDGIAYIFPHNYQVLKNHTVVGEEAFNVPIFEDMLSDAFFSKKNSFGFRIMSRFTSSDPEKPEEKEIPAAMLALVSTAIYASIEDYKHAPYEAGKFEVNSYLHVYKQNIAVLDDIKTGNLKAYHALLHGLYTCIVGDNARPVSKKTYLNVAGMAHHQ
;
A
#
# COMPACT_ATOMS: atom_id res chain seq x y z
N MET A 1 29.28 12.04 -45.11
CA MET A 1 30.63 11.92 -44.51
C MET A 1 31.31 13.28 -44.57
N GLN A 2 31.33 14.02 -43.47
CA GLN A 2 31.99 15.32 -43.35
C GLN A 2 33.18 15.19 -42.40
N ALA A 3 34.34 15.66 -42.86
CA ALA A 3 35.62 15.61 -42.15
C ALA A 3 35.77 16.79 -41.15
N PRO A 4 36.53 16.62 -40.06
CA PRO A 4 36.72 17.66 -39.04
C PRO A 4 37.87 18.63 -39.37
N PRO A 5 37.86 19.87 -38.84
CA PRO A 5 38.87 20.87 -39.13
C PRO A 5 40.12 20.81 -38.24
N VAL A 6 41.23 21.23 -38.84
CA VAL A 6 42.62 21.20 -38.38
C VAL A 6 42.93 22.26 -37.33
N ARG A 7 43.58 21.87 -36.22
CA ARG A 7 44.13 22.76 -35.17
C ARG A 7 45.43 23.43 -35.63
N LYS A 8 45.47 24.78 -35.61
CA LYS A 8 46.69 25.59 -35.80
C LYS A 8 47.50 25.66 -34.50
N LYS A 9 48.80 25.31 -34.58
CA LYS A 9 49.79 25.49 -33.50
C LYS A 9 50.25 26.96 -33.45
N GLY A 10 50.07 27.61 -32.30
CA GLY A 10 50.54 28.97 -32.02
C GLY A 10 52.01 29.00 -31.57
N LYS A 11 52.74 29.96 -32.16
CA LYS A 11 54.15 30.33 -31.92
C LYS A 11 54.38 30.80 -30.48
N LYS A 12 55.45 30.32 -29.83
CA LYS A 12 56.01 30.89 -28.59
C LYS A 12 56.86 32.12 -28.95
N ALA A 13 56.58 33.27 -28.35
CA ALA A 13 57.41 34.45 -28.38
C ALA A 13 58.27 34.50 -27.10
N ASN A 14 59.58 34.62 -27.27
CA ASN A 14 60.54 34.87 -26.19
C ASN A 14 60.47 36.34 -25.78
N PHE A 15 60.19 36.61 -24.51
CA PHE A 15 60.25 37.95 -23.90
C PHE A 15 61.58 38.12 -23.16
N SER A 16 62.30 39.19 -23.45
CA SER A 16 63.62 39.50 -22.88
C SER A 16 63.52 39.98 -21.43
N GLU A 17 64.59 39.77 -20.66
CA GLU A 17 64.64 39.99 -19.21
C GLU A 17 64.75 41.47 -18.75
N ASP A 18 64.87 42.43 -19.67
CA ASP A 18 65.13 43.83 -19.29
C ASP A 18 63.88 44.64 -18.89
N ASP A 19 62.66 44.14 -19.13
CA ASP A 19 61.41 44.83 -18.73
C ASP A 19 61.01 44.63 -17.26
N LYS A 20 61.71 43.77 -16.51
CA LYS A 20 61.35 43.46 -15.10
C LYS A 20 61.80 44.52 -14.09
N ARG A 21 62.65 45.48 -14.46
CA ARG A 21 63.23 46.44 -13.49
C ARG A 21 62.50 47.79 -13.38
N ARG A 22 61.66 48.18 -14.34
CA ARG A 22 60.87 49.44 -14.27
C ARG A 22 59.53 49.32 -13.53
N GLY A 23 58.99 48.12 -13.34
CA GLY A 23 57.68 47.91 -12.69
C GLY A 23 57.67 47.93 -11.15
N LYS A 24 58.82 47.96 -10.47
CA LYS A 24 58.89 47.89 -9.00
C LYS A 24 58.76 49.23 -8.28
N ALA A 25 59.03 50.36 -8.94
CA ALA A 25 58.97 51.68 -8.30
C ALA A 25 57.54 52.26 -8.20
N ASN A 26 56.64 51.94 -9.14
CA ASN A 26 55.24 52.41 -9.10
C ASN A 26 54.33 51.62 -8.15
N LYS A 27 54.71 50.39 -7.76
CA LYS A 27 53.89 49.53 -6.92
C LYS A 27 53.95 49.89 -5.42
N VAL A 28 54.95 50.65 -5.00
CA VAL A 28 55.12 51.06 -3.60
C VAL A 28 54.24 52.27 -3.26
N LYS A 29 54.15 53.27 -4.14
CA LYS A 29 53.30 54.46 -3.91
C LYS A 29 51.80 54.17 -3.92
N GLU A 30 51.33 53.25 -4.77
CA GLU A 30 49.91 52.85 -4.78
C GLU A 30 49.48 52.06 -3.53
N SER A 31 50.44 51.50 -2.79
CA SER A 31 50.17 50.70 -1.58
C SER A 31 50.01 51.54 -0.31
N GLU A 32 50.62 52.73 -0.24
CA GLU A 32 50.49 53.62 0.91
C GLU A 32 49.19 54.45 0.85
N ASP A 33 48.76 54.90 -0.33
CA ASP A 33 47.50 55.63 -0.47
C ASP A 33 46.27 54.73 -0.24
N LYS A 34 46.33 53.45 -0.64
CA LYS A 34 45.31 52.44 -0.29
C LYS A 34 45.26 52.13 1.21
N ARG A 35 46.38 52.25 1.94
CA ARG A 35 46.40 52.04 3.40
C ARG A 35 45.82 53.24 4.15
N ARG A 36 46.01 54.47 3.68
CA ARG A 36 45.37 55.67 4.27
C ARG A 36 43.86 55.72 4.02
N ALA A 37 43.37 55.29 2.85
CA ALA A 37 41.93 55.24 2.56
C ALA A 37 41.18 54.19 3.42
N ARG A 38 41.85 53.10 3.85
CA ARG A 38 41.23 52.04 4.65
C ARG A 38 41.07 52.40 6.13
N ALA A 39 41.95 53.24 6.68
CA ALA A 39 41.90 53.64 8.09
C ALA A 39 40.78 54.65 8.41
N GLN A 40 40.25 55.37 7.41
CA GLN A 40 39.18 56.37 7.63
C GLN A 40 37.76 55.83 7.42
N GLY A 41 37.59 54.59 6.93
CA GLY A 41 36.28 53.98 6.65
C GLY A 41 35.73 53.04 7.72
N GLU A 42 36.52 52.63 8.72
CA GLU A 42 36.13 51.55 9.66
C GLU A 42 35.40 52.03 10.93
N GLY A 43 35.18 53.34 11.09
CA GLY A 43 34.59 53.93 12.30
C GLY A 43 33.06 54.06 12.33
N HIS A 44 32.34 53.88 11.21
CA HIS A 44 30.89 54.13 11.14
C HIS A 44 30.02 52.91 10.75
N GLY A 45 30.62 51.78 10.37
CA GLY A 45 29.87 50.58 9.94
C GLY A 45 29.42 49.65 11.08
N ARG A 46 30.07 49.66 12.25
CA ARG A 46 29.80 48.70 13.34
C ARG A 46 28.54 49.00 14.17
N SER A 47 28.02 50.22 14.10
CA SER A 47 26.80 50.62 14.82
C SER A 47 25.55 50.00 14.19
N GLY A 48 25.40 50.14 12.86
CA GLY A 48 24.20 49.67 12.16
C GLY A 48 24.05 48.15 12.09
N GLU A 49 25.15 47.40 12.14
CA GLU A 49 25.10 45.93 12.08
C GLU A 49 24.59 45.31 13.39
N LYS A 50 24.95 45.90 14.54
CA LYS A 50 24.39 45.48 15.84
C LYS A 50 22.90 45.76 15.94
N GLU A 51 22.43 46.88 15.40
CA GLU A 51 21.01 47.24 15.44
C GLU A 51 20.17 46.36 14.52
N ARG A 52 20.66 46.04 13.32
CA ARG A 52 20.00 45.06 12.43
C ARG A 52 19.97 43.65 13.03
N SER A 53 21.00 43.25 13.76
CA SER A 53 21.02 41.97 14.46
C SER A 53 19.97 41.90 15.56
N ARG A 54 19.83 42.97 16.37
CA ARG A 54 18.76 43.08 17.38
C ARG A 54 17.37 43.02 16.78
N GLN A 55 17.10 43.79 15.72
CA GLN A 55 15.81 43.77 15.02
C GLN A 55 15.46 42.39 14.47
N ARG A 56 16.44 41.64 13.94
CA ARG A 56 16.21 40.25 13.49
C ARG A 56 15.89 39.31 14.64
N SER A 57 16.59 39.44 15.78
CA SER A 57 16.30 38.62 16.95
C SER A 57 14.92 38.88 17.55
N GLU A 58 14.48 40.14 17.56
CA GLU A 58 13.14 40.53 18.04
C GLU A 58 12.04 40.03 17.09
N GLN A 59 12.25 40.11 15.78
CA GLN A 59 11.32 39.55 14.78
C GLN A 59 11.20 38.02 14.91
N GLN A 60 12.32 37.32 15.12
CA GLN A 60 12.31 35.87 15.36
C GLN A 60 11.59 35.50 16.65
N ALA A 61 11.80 36.24 17.74
CA ALA A 61 11.11 36.02 19.01
C ALA A 61 9.59 36.22 18.87
N HIS A 62 9.17 37.29 18.18
CA HIS A 62 7.75 37.56 17.93
C HIS A 62 7.11 36.49 17.03
N GLU A 63 7.83 35.96 16.03
CA GLU A 63 7.32 34.88 15.19
C GLU A 63 7.16 33.56 15.98
N LEU A 64 8.10 33.25 16.89
CA LEU A 64 7.99 32.09 17.77
C LEU A 64 6.78 32.21 18.71
N GLU A 65 6.58 33.36 19.34
CA GLU A 65 5.42 33.59 20.22
C GLU A 65 4.09 33.46 19.45
N LYS A 66 4.04 33.94 18.21
CA LYS A 66 2.86 33.76 17.34
C LYS A 66 2.60 32.28 17.04
N ARG A 67 3.65 31.49 16.73
CA ARG A 67 3.53 30.05 16.48
C ARG A 67 3.07 29.28 17.72
N GLU A 68 3.53 29.65 18.91
CA GLU A 68 3.06 29.03 20.16
C GLU A 68 1.59 29.33 20.43
N LYS A 69 1.13 30.57 20.21
CA LYS A 69 -0.29 30.93 20.31
C LYS A 69 -1.16 30.16 19.31
N GLU A 70 -0.68 29.95 18.09
CA GLU A 70 -1.37 29.15 17.07
C GLU A 70 -1.42 27.66 17.44
N ARG A 71 -0.33 27.11 17.98
CA ARG A 71 -0.30 25.73 18.51
C ARG A 71 -1.30 25.53 19.65
N GLY A 72 -1.38 26.47 20.59
CA GLY A 72 -2.35 26.40 21.69
C GLY A 72 -3.81 26.43 21.21
N LYS A 73 -4.12 27.26 20.20
CA LYS A 73 -5.45 27.27 19.56
C LYS A 73 -5.77 25.95 18.86
N HIS A 74 -4.81 25.40 18.11
CA HIS A 74 -4.99 24.12 17.42
C HIS A 74 -5.22 22.97 18.41
N GLU A 75 -4.45 22.91 19.50
CA GLU A 75 -4.61 21.90 20.55
C GLU A 75 -6.00 21.99 21.21
N GLN A 76 -6.50 23.21 21.46
CA GLN A 76 -7.84 23.40 22.01
C GLN A 76 -8.94 22.92 21.05
N VAL A 77 -8.78 23.14 19.75
CA VAL A 77 -9.71 22.62 18.72
C VAL A 77 -9.68 21.08 18.68
N CYS A 78 -8.50 20.47 18.73
CA CYS A 78 -8.36 19.01 18.80
C CYS A 78 -9.05 18.42 20.04
N LYS A 79 -8.85 19.03 21.22
CA LYS A 79 -9.52 18.59 22.47
C LYS A 79 -11.04 18.68 22.38
N ARG A 80 -11.59 19.75 21.79
CA ARG A 80 -13.05 19.89 21.58
C ARG A 80 -13.60 18.84 20.62
N ARG A 81 -12.87 18.53 19.54
CA ARG A 81 -13.27 17.49 18.57
C ARG A 81 -13.28 16.10 19.19
N ALA A 82 -12.25 15.76 19.97
CA ALA A 82 -12.18 14.48 20.68
C ALA A 82 -13.35 14.30 21.66
N HIS A 83 -13.67 15.32 22.45
CA HIS A 83 -14.81 15.29 23.38
C HIS A 83 -16.16 15.24 22.65
N GLU A 84 -16.29 15.84 21.46
CA GLU A 84 -17.52 15.71 20.65
C GLU A 84 -17.70 14.29 20.09
N GLU A 85 -16.61 13.66 19.68
CA GLU A 85 -16.59 12.28 19.18
C GLU A 85 -16.98 11.28 20.28
N GLU A 86 -16.43 11.42 21.48
CA GLU A 86 -16.81 10.62 22.65
C GLU A 86 -18.31 10.75 22.98
N ARG A 87 -18.85 11.97 22.94
CA ARG A 87 -20.30 12.20 23.11
C ARG A 87 -21.15 11.57 22.01
N ARG A 88 -20.63 11.44 20.78
CA ARG A 88 -21.34 10.77 19.68
C ARG A 88 -21.38 9.26 19.92
N GLU A 89 -20.26 8.67 20.31
CA GLU A 89 -20.19 7.24 20.64
C GLU A 89 -21.10 6.86 21.81
N GLU A 90 -21.17 7.70 22.85
CA GLU A 90 -22.05 7.48 23.99
C GLU A 90 -23.53 7.50 23.57
N LYS A 91 -23.94 8.47 22.74
CA LYS A 91 -25.30 8.54 22.17
C LYS A 91 -25.63 7.34 21.29
N GLU A 92 -24.66 6.82 20.52
CA GLU A 92 -24.88 5.61 19.72
C GLU A 92 -25.04 4.36 20.60
N LYS A 93 -24.24 4.23 21.67
CA LYS A 93 -24.39 3.16 22.67
C LYS A 93 -25.75 3.23 23.37
N GLU A 94 -26.24 4.42 23.74
CA GLU A 94 -27.59 4.59 24.30
C GLU A 94 -28.70 4.21 23.32
N LYS A 95 -28.60 4.64 22.05
CA LYS A 95 -29.56 4.26 21.00
C LYS A 95 -29.58 2.74 20.78
N ALA A 96 -28.42 2.08 20.78
CA ALA A 96 -28.33 0.63 20.66
C ALA A 96 -28.99 -0.09 21.84
N LYS A 97 -28.74 0.37 23.08
CA LYS A 97 -29.39 -0.17 24.29
C LYS A 97 -30.91 0.03 24.26
N ALA A 98 -31.39 1.20 23.83
CA ALA A 98 -32.81 1.49 23.69
C ALA A 98 -33.49 0.57 22.66
N LYS A 99 -32.83 0.32 21.52
CA LYS A 99 -33.32 -0.59 20.49
C LYS A 99 -33.41 -2.04 20.99
N ALA A 100 -32.37 -2.53 21.67
CA ALA A 100 -32.37 -3.87 22.26
C ALA A 100 -33.52 -4.06 23.27
N LYS A 101 -33.77 -3.05 24.13
CA LYS A 101 -34.87 -3.07 25.10
C LYS A 101 -36.25 -3.04 24.44
N ALA A 102 -36.39 -2.36 23.29
CA ALA A 102 -37.62 -2.36 22.51
C ALA A 102 -37.90 -3.71 21.85
N GLU A 103 -36.87 -4.37 21.29
CA GLU A 103 -36.98 -5.71 20.72
C GLU A 103 -37.35 -6.76 21.79
N GLU A 104 -36.76 -6.66 22.99
CA GLU A 104 -37.10 -7.53 24.12
C GLU A 104 -38.57 -7.37 24.57
N ARG A 105 -39.06 -6.13 24.66
CA ARG A 105 -40.48 -5.84 24.98
C ARG A 105 -41.43 -6.42 23.94
N SER A 106 -41.08 -6.33 22.65
CA SER A 106 -41.86 -6.92 21.56
C SER A 106 -41.93 -8.45 21.68
N ARG A 107 -40.81 -9.09 22.01
CA ARG A 107 -40.73 -10.54 22.21
C ARG A 107 -41.62 -11.02 23.36
N ASN A 108 -41.64 -10.31 24.48
CA ASN A 108 -42.47 -10.66 25.64
C ASN A 108 -43.97 -10.44 25.40
N GLN A 109 -44.37 -9.47 24.58
CA GLN A 109 -45.79 -9.31 24.20
C GLN A 109 -46.29 -10.47 23.32
N HIS A 110 -45.43 -11.05 22.48
CA HIS A 110 -45.85 -12.15 21.62
C HIS A 110 -46.08 -13.47 22.38
N VAL A 111 -45.33 -13.70 23.46
CA VAL A 111 -45.50 -14.88 24.33
C VAL A 111 -46.83 -14.83 25.07
N ARG A 112 -47.20 -13.69 25.65
CA ARG A 112 -48.47 -13.54 26.40
C ARG A 112 -49.73 -13.73 25.55
N LYS A 113 -49.69 -13.44 24.24
CA LYS A 113 -50.83 -13.66 23.34
C LYS A 113 -51.07 -15.13 22.95
N ARG A 114 -50.14 -16.05 23.28
CA ARG A 114 -50.33 -17.48 23.00
C ARG A 114 -51.02 -18.22 24.16
N ASP A 115 -50.93 -17.71 25.38
CA ASP A 115 -51.47 -18.39 26.56
C ASP A 115 -52.95 -18.05 26.82
N ASP A 116 -53.48 -16.94 26.30
CA ASP A 116 -54.90 -16.56 26.40
C ASP A 116 -55.81 -17.15 25.29
N LYS A 117 -55.30 -18.08 24.47
CA LYS A 117 -56.06 -18.68 23.37
C LYS A 117 -56.29 -20.19 23.49
N SER A 118 -56.06 -20.77 24.67
CA SER A 118 -56.17 -22.22 24.90
C SER A 118 -57.25 -22.63 25.91
N SER A 119 -58.25 -21.78 26.23
CA SER A 119 -59.28 -22.12 27.21
C SER A 119 -60.69 -22.38 26.67
N ASP A 120 -60.95 -22.33 25.35
CA ASP A 120 -62.31 -22.51 24.79
C ASP A 120 -62.35 -23.50 23.59
N ALA A 121 -61.71 -24.67 23.72
CA ALA A 121 -61.84 -25.73 22.71
C ALA A 121 -61.78 -27.15 23.31
N GLU A 122 -62.36 -27.35 24.49
CA GLU A 122 -62.75 -28.68 24.97
C GLU A 122 -64.27 -28.86 24.82
N ASP A 123 -64.74 -28.93 23.58
CA ASP A 123 -65.90 -29.77 23.24
C ASP A 123 -65.97 -29.94 21.72
N GLU A 124 -66.34 -31.14 21.27
CA GLU A 124 -66.41 -31.57 19.86
C GLU A 124 -65.08 -31.81 19.11
N ARG A 125 -64.62 -33.06 19.16
CA ARG A 125 -64.60 -33.98 17.98
C ARG A 125 -63.87 -35.27 18.32
N ASP A 126 -64.60 -36.09 19.06
CA ASP A 126 -64.69 -37.52 18.78
C ASP A 126 -65.11 -37.69 17.29
N HIS A 127 -64.39 -38.55 16.56
CA HIS A 127 -64.57 -38.98 15.15
C HIS A 127 -63.46 -38.55 14.18
N GLY A 128 -62.37 -39.32 14.18
CA GLY A 128 -61.35 -39.23 13.14
C GLY A 128 -60.12 -40.12 13.31
N ARG A 129 -60.20 -41.20 14.09
CA ARG A 129 -59.07 -42.10 14.36
C ARG A 129 -59.34 -43.49 13.76
N ALA A 130 -59.39 -43.58 12.43
CA ALA A 130 -59.55 -44.86 11.74
C ALA A 130 -58.87 -44.99 10.37
N LYS A 131 -58.12 -43.99 9.86
CA LYS A 131 -57.49 -44.08 8.53
C LYS A 131 -56.09 -43.46 8.46
N GLU A 132 -55.17 -43.93 9.30
CA GLU A 132 -53.73 -43.66 9.07
C GLU A 132 -52.77 -44.67 9.71
N GLN A 133 -53.20 -45.93 9.88
CA GLN A 133 -52.33 -47.04 10.32
C GLN A 133 -52.18 -48.16 9.28
N GLU A 134 -52.61 -47.94 8.04
CA GLU A 134 -52.62 -48.93 6.97
C GLU A 134 -51.64 -48.63 5.81
N LYS A 135 -50.54 -47.89 6.08
CA LYS A 135 -49.46 -47.68 5.09
C LYS A 135 -48.02 -47.87 5.60
N ALA A 136 -47.85 -48.38 6.83
CA ALA A 136 -46.52 -48.59 7.43
C ALA A 136 -46.10 -50.07 7.61
N LYS A 137 -46.84 -51.03 7.01
CA LYS A 137 -46.50 -52.47 7.08
C LYS A 137 -46.37 -53.09 5.69
N ALA A 138 -45.42 -52.59 4.89
CA ALA A 138 -45.07 -53.21 3.61
C ALA A 138 -43.65 -52.82 3.15
N LYS A 139 -42.60 -53.05 3.96
CA LYS A 139 -41.22 -53.14 3.41
C LYS A 139 -40.14 -53.76 4.31
N GLU A 140 -40.48 -54.67 5.20
CA GLU A 140 -39.49 -55.37 6.03
C GLU A 140 -39.73 -56.88 6.01
N ARG A 141 -39.51 -57.51 4.85
CA ARG A 141 -39.46 -58.97 4.69
C ARG A 141 -38.77 -59.37 3.38
N ASN A 142 -37.44 -59.39 3.41
CA ASN A 142 -36.48 -60.07 2.51
C ASN A 142 -35.17 -59.30 2.71
N GLN A 143 -34.09 -59.81 3.31
CA GLN A 143 -33.49 -61.14 3.17
C GLN A 143 -32.69 -61.45 4.46
N ARG A 144 -32.82 -62.69 4.92
CA ARG A 144 -31.92 -63.34 5.88
C ARG A 144 -31.63 -64.74 5.31
N THR A 145 -30.58 -65.36 5.84
CA THR A 145 -30.01 -66.69 5.52
C THR A 145 -28.88 -66.61 4.47
N THR A 146 -27.66 -67.12 4.68
CA THR A 146 -27.18 -68.22 5.54
C THR A 146 -25.72 -68.03 5.99
N HIS A 147 -25.40 -68.46 7.23
CA HIS A 147 -24.29 -69.30 7.72
C HIS A 147 -22.88 -69.22 7.07
N SER A 148 -21.75 -69.47 7.73
CA SER A 148 -21.33 -69.73 9.13
C SER A 148 -19.84 -70.10 9.08
N ARG A 149 -19.14 -70.04 10.23
CA ARG A 149 -17.87 -70.73 10.57
C ARG A 149 -16.61 -70.23 9.84
N GLY A 150 -15.48 -70.02 10.49
CA GLY A 150 -15.07 -70.23 11.89
C GLY A 150 -13.54 -70.09 11.95
N ALA A 151 -13.03 -69.79 13.16
CA ALA A 151 -11.74 -70.21 13.76
C ALA A 151 -10.45 -70.21 12.90
N SER A 152 -9.25 -69.94 13.38
CA SER A 152 -8.62 -69.57 14.64
C SER A 152 -7.12 -69.67 14.33
N SER A 153 -6.27 -69.06 15.18
CA SER A 153 -4.88 -69.45 15.42
C SER A 153 -3.86 -69.07 14.31
N THR A 154 -2.59 -68.79 14.55
CA THR A 154 -1.73 -68.41 15.69
C THR A 154 -0.32 -68.37 15.10
N VAL A 155 0.62 -67.66 15.75
CA VAL A 155 2.10 -67.76 15.62
C VAL A 155 2.68 -67.45 14.22
N SER A 156 3.92 -67.03 14.01
CA SER A 156 5.13 -66.78 14.81
C SER A 156 6.12 -66.08 13.87
N ALA A 157 6.97 -65.25 14.46
CA ALA A 157 8.40 -65.12 14.19
C ALA A 157 8.92 -65.06 12.74
N GLY A 158 9.74 -64.03 12.50
CA GLY A 158 11.14 -64.33 12.23
C GLY A 158 11.74 -63.73 10.96
N ARG A 159 12.73 -62.85 11.22
CA ARG A 159 14.06 -62.88 10.61
C ARG A 159 14.24 -62.36 9.17
N ALA A 160 14.88 -61.18 9.14
CA ALA A 160 16.21 -60.92 8.59
C ALA A 160 16.52 -61.21 7.11
N GLY A 161 17.33 -60.31 6.55
CA GLY A 161 18.26 -60.59 5.46
C GLY A 161 17.84 -59.93 4.16
N SER A 162 18.30 -58.74 3.84
CA SER A 162 19.64 -58.43 3.34
C SER A 162 19.76 -58.58 1.81
N SER A 163 20.23 -57.48 1.22
CA SER A 163 21.16 -57.39 0.10
C SER A 163 20.62 -57.35 -1.34
N ASN A 164 21.11 -56.29 -1.99
CA ASN A 164 21.76 -56.25 -3.30
C ASN A 164 20.92 -56.00 -4.57
N ALA A 165 21.12 -54.76 -5.04
CA ALA A 165 21.86 -54.42 -6.25
C ALA A 165 21.16 -54.62 -7.61
N ALA A 166 20.94 -53.46 -8.24
CA ALA A 166 21.30 -53.12 -9.62
C ALA A 166 20.88 -54.10 -10.74
N LYS A 167 19.93 -53.66 -11.58
CA LYS A 167 20.21 -53.51 -13.02
C LYS A 167 19.17 -52.68 -13.76
N GLU A 168 19.71 -51.98 -14.75
CA GLU A 168 19.12 -51.08 -15.73
C GLU A 168 17.98 -51.67 -16.59
N ARG A 169 17.44 -50.76 -17.43
CA ARG A 169 16.56 -50.90 -18.60
C ARG A 169 15.09 -50.77 -18.23
N GLY A 170 14.28 -49.89 -18.80
CA GLY A 170 14.41 -49.07 -20.00
C GLY A 170 13.02 -49.02 -20.65
N ARG A 171 12.60 -47.81 -21.03
CA ARG A 171 11.45 -47.44 -21.89
C ARG A 171 10.02 -47.31 -21.31
N PRO A 172 9.24 -46.38 -21.90
CA PRO A 172 8.19 -45.64 -21.22
C PRO A 172 6.80 -46.24 -21.46
N LYS A 173 5.89 -46.07 -20.48
CA LYS A 173 4.46 -46.30 -20.68
C LYS A 173 3.73 -44.96 -20.70
N GLU A 174 3.11 -44.72 -21.84
CA GLU A 174 2.12 -43.68 -22.09
C GLU A 174 1.05 -43.68 -21.00
N ARG A 175 0.81 -42.50 -20.42
CA ARG A 175 -0.26 -42.28 -19.45
C ARG A 175 -1.49 -41.78 -20.19
N SER A 176 -2.50 -42.64 -20.22
CA SER A 176 -3.90 -42.31 -20.52
C SER A 176 -4.42 -41.26 -19.54
N SER A 177 -4.92 -40.17 -20.09
CA SER A 177 -5.59 -39.07 -19.41
C SER A 177 -6.97 -39.47 -18.90
N SER A 178 -7.17 -39.49 -17.58
CA SER A 178 -8.52 -39.47 -16.99
C SER A 178 -8.82 -38.05 -16.48
N ALA A 179 -9.85 -37.47 -17.07
CA ALA A 179 -10.32 -36.12 -16.83
C ALA A 179 -10.89 -35.97 -15.42
N ARG A 180 -10.22 -35.17 -14.58
CA ARG A 180 -10.84 -34.57 -13.39
C ARG A 180 -11.31 -33.15 -13.73
N LYS A 181 -12.63 -32.96 -13.74
CA LYS A 181 -13.31 -31.65 -13.79
C LYS A 181 -12.91 -30.84 -12.54
N GLY A 182 -11.88 -30.01 -12.66
CA GLY A 182 -11.53 -28.97 -11.71
C GLY A 182 -12.09 -27.63 -12.18
N SER A 183 -13.13 -27.15 -11.49
CA SER A 183 -13.72 -25.83 -11.64
C SER A 183 -12.67 -24.74 -11.39
N THR A 184 -12.01 -24.30 -12.44
CA THR A 184 -11.09 -23.17 -12.44
C THR A 184 -11.89 -21.90 -12.67
N ARG A 185 -12.14 -21.15 -11.60
CA ARG A 185 -12.59 -19.76 -11.68
C ARG A 185 -11.41 -18.95 -12.24
N ARG A 186 -11.37 -18.82 -13.57
CA ARG A 186 -10.35 -18.05 -14.29
C ARG A 186 -10.45 -16.60 -13.85
N HIS A 187 -9.35 -16.08 -13.29
CA HIS A 187 -9.09 -14.65 -13.26
C HIS A 187 -9.00 -14.19 -14.71
N ILE A 188 -9.99 -13.40 -15.14
CA ILE A 188 -9.97 -12.72 -16.43
C ILE A 188 -8.96 -11.57 -16.29
N ASP A 189 -7.72 -11.83 -16.65
CA ASP A 189 -6.76 -10.80 -17.00
C ASP A 189 -7.08 -10.37 -18.45
N GLU A 190 -8.00 -9.42 -18.57
CA GLU A 190 -8.27 -8.68 -19.81
C GLU A 190 -7.13 -7.69 -20.05
N ASP A 191 -6.04 -8.21 -20.61
CA ASP A 191 -5.03 -7.43 -21.33
C ASP A 191 -4.90 -8.02 -22.74
N ALA A 192 -5.95 -7.79 -23.53
CA ALA A 192 -5.96 -8.03 -24.96
C ALA A 192 -6.08 -6.66 -25.64
N SER A 193 -4.96 -6.25 -26.22
CA SER A 193 -4.83 -5.38 -27.39
C SER A 193 -6.01 -4.45 -27.68
N ASP A 194 -5.76 -3.17 -27.45
CA ASP A 194 -6.45 -2.02 -28.04
C ASP A 194 -6.23 -1.99 -29.56
N ALA A 195 -6.63 -3.07 -30.24
CA ALA A 195 -6.89 -3.08 -31.66
C ALA A 195 -8.22 -2.36 -31.82
N LEU A 196 -8.13 -1.05 -32.00
CA LEU A 196 -9.20 -0.20 -32.49
C LEU A 196 -9.72 -0.80 -33.79
N SER A 197 -10.73 -1.67 -33.66
CA SER A 197 -11.72 -1.87 -34.70
C SER A 197 -12.30 -0.51 -34.99
N LYS A 198 -11.89 0.08 -36.11
CA LYS A 198 -12.60 1.17 -36.78
C LYS A 198 -13.96 0.64 -37.23
N SER A 199 -14.85 0.36 -36.29
CA SER A 199 -16.26 0.18 -36.59
C SER A 199 -16.82 1.59 -36.76
N SER A 200 -16.90 2.00 -38.02
CA SER A 200 -17.75 3.06 -38.57
C SER A 200 -18.62 3.77 -37.55
N ASP A 201 -18.18 4.97 -37.13
CA ASP A 201 -18.90 5.94 -36.32
C ASP A 201 -20.24 6.32 -36.97
N ASN A 202 -21.30 5.61 -36.62
CA ASN A 202 -22.67 6.11 -36.68
C ASN A 202 -23.30 5.96 -35.29
N ASP A 203 -22.59 6.49 -34.29
CA ASP A 203 -22.96 6.52 -32.86
C ASP A 203 -23.81 7.76 -32.51
N ASN A 204 -24.88 8.02 -33.28
CA ASN A 204 -25.87 9.04 -32.91
C ASN A 204 -27.05 8.47 -32.10
N ASP A 205 -27.06 7.17 -31.84
CA ASP A 205 -28.06 6.49 -31.01
C ASP A 205 -27.42 5.83 -29.76
N GLU A 206 -26.39 6.46 -29.16
CA GLU A 206 -25.83 5.98 -27.89
C GLU A 206 -26.85 6.15 -26.76
N ASP A 207 -27.19 5.04 -26.11
CA ASP A 207 -27.91 4.96 -24.84
C ASP A 207 -27.55 6.16 -23.92
N PRO A 208 -28.48 7.12 -23.70
CA PRO A 208 -28.21 8.34 -22.94
C PRO A 208 -28.02 8.04 -21.45
N CYS A 209 -28.18 6.79 -21.02
CA CYS A 209 -28.19 6.46 -19.62
C CYS A 209 -26.80 6.60 -18.98
N ILE A 210 -26.71 7.56 -18.07
CA ILE A 210 -25.56 7.81 -17.20
C ILE A 210 -25.87 7.39 -15.76
N ASP A 211 -26.96 6.68 -15.52
CA ASP A 211 -27.33 6.26 -14.17
C ASP A 211 -26.46 5.09 -13.69
N ILE A 212 -26.24 5.02 -12.38
CA ILE A 212 -25.45 3.94 -11.79
C ILE A 212 -26.33 2.71 -11.67
N ILE A 213 -25.88 1.60 -12.22
CA ILE A 213 -26.58 0.31 -12.10
C ILE A 213 -26.23 -0.32 -10.74
N TRP A 214 -27.26 -0.70 -9.98
CA TRP A 214 -27.15 -1.32 -8.66
C TRP A 214 -27.57 -2.78 -8.69
N TYR A 215 -26.71 -3.69 -8.21
CA TYR A 215 -27.04 -5.10 -8.03
C TYR A 215 -26.87 -5.50 -6.56
N GLY A 216 -27.94 -5.34 -5.76
CA GLY A 216 -28.12 -5.92 -4.42
C GLY A 216 -27.11 -5.55 -3.32
N SER A 217 -25.97 -4.98 -3.68
CA SER A 217 -24.91 -4.53 -2.80
C SER A 217 -24.79 -3.02 -2.91
N ASN A 218 -24.44 -2.35 -1.82
CA ASN A 218 -24.23 -0.90 -1.76
C ASN A 218 -22.99 -0.41 -2.55
N ARG A 219 -22.42 -1.28 -3.41
CA ARG A 219 -21.20 -1.07 -4.19
C ARG A 219 -21.47 -1.33 -5.67
N PRO A 220 -21.30 -0.33 -6.53
CA PRO A 220 -21.46 -0.53 -7.98
C PRO A 220 -20.35 -1.45 -8.51
N ASN A 221 -20.74 -2.47 -9.27
CA ASN A 221 -19.79 -3.28 -10.02
C ASN A 221 -19.52 -2.61 -11.37
N LEU A 222 -18.24 -2.45 -11.74
CA LEU A 222 -17.83 -1.75 -12.95
C LEU A 222 -18.34 -2.45 -14.21
N THR A 223 -18.24 -3.77 -14.30
CA THR A 223 -18.58 -4.54 -15.52
C THR A 223 -20.05 -4.42 -15.91
N ASP A 224 -20.90 -4.09 -14.94
CA ASP A 224 -22.34 -4.10 -15.12
C ASP A 224 -22.90 -2.68 -15.28
N GLN A 225 -22.03 -1.66 -15.39
CA GLN A 225 -22.43 -0.27 -15.63
C GLN A 225 -22.71 0.00 -17.11
N HIS A 226 -23.49 1.05 -17.39
CA HIS A 226 -23.69 1.53 -18.76
C HIS A 226 -22.35 1.84 -19.45
N PRO A 227 -22.23 1.63 -20.78
CA PRO A 227 -20.98 1.80 -21.51
C PRO A 227 -20.29 3.16 -21.29
N ARG A 228 -21.05 4.25 -21.19
CA ARG A 228 -20.53 5.60 -20.94
C ARG A 228 -19.90 5.72 -19.54
N VAL A 229 -20.58 5.23 -18.50
CA VAL A 229 -20.07 5.19 -17.12
C VAL A 229 -18.84 4.29 -17.03
N TYR A 230 -18.91 3.10 -17.63
CA TYR A 230 -17.80 2.16 -17.69
C TYR A 230 -16.54 2.79 -18.31
N ARG A 231 -16.66 3.43 -19.48
CA ARG A 231 -15.54 4.07 -20.19
C ARG A 231 -14.87 5.15 -19.33
N VAL A 232 -15.67 6.03 -18.70
CA VAL A 232 -15.15 7.11 -17.84
C VAL A 232 -14.43 6.51 -16.62
N VAL A 233 -15.09 5.62 -15.88
CA VAL A 233 -14.51 5.03 -14.65
C VAL A 233 -13.27 4.21 -14.95
N ARG A 234 -13.26 3.43 -16.05
CA ARG A 234 -12.07 2.64 -16.45
C ARG A 234 -10.88 3.54 -16.77
N ARG A 235 -11.09 4.67 -17.46
CA ARG A 235 -10.02 5.68 -17.69
C ARG A 235 -9.55 6.29 -16.37
N THR A 236 -10.47 6.65 -15.49
CA THR A 236 -10.12 7.14 -14.14
C THR A 236 -9.26 6.17 -13.37
N ILE A 237 -9.63 4.87 -13.32
CA ILE A 237 -8.83 3.85 -12.64
C ILE A 237 -7.41 3.77 -13.24
N ARG A 238 -7.30 3.77 -14.58
CA ARG A 238 -6.00 3.72 -15.28
C ARG A 238 -5.11 4.93 -14.98
N GLU A 239 -5.68 6.11 -14.68
CA GLU A 239 -4.92 7.29 -14.27
C GLU A 239 -4.60 7.28 -12.76
N CYS A 240 -5.56 6.88 -11.93
CA CYS A 240 -5.41 6.83 -10.47
C CYS A 240 -4.40 5.78 -10.01
N GLU A 241 -4.42 4.57 -10.56
CA GLU A 241 -3.56 3.47 -10.09
C GLU A 241 -2.06 3.82 -10.13
N PRO A 242 -1.49 4.36 -11.23
CA PRO A 242 -0.11 4.82 -11.25
C PRO A 242 0.15 5.94 -10.26
N ASN A 243 -0.77 6.90 -10.13
CA ASN A 243 -0.58 8.06 -9.25
C ASN A 243 -0.48 7.66 -7.77
N VAL A 244 -1.08 6.53 -7.36
CA VAL A 244 -0.89 5.96 -6.02
C VAL A 244 0.58 5.63 -5.76
N CYS A 245 1.26 5.05 -6.75
CA CYS A 245 2.65 4.62 -6.59
C CYS A 245 3.65 5.72 -6.91
N LEU A 246 3.27 6.68 -7.76
CA LEU A 246 4.15 7.76 -8.22
C LEU A 246 4.07 9.02 -7.36
N LEU A 247 2.88 9.37 -6.85
CA LEU A 247 2.61 10.68 -6.24
C LEU A 247 2.22 10.56 -4.76
N ASN A 248 1.18 9.81 -4.46
CA ASN A 248 0.70 9.65 -3.08
C ASN A 248 -0.01 8.31 -2.90
N ALA A 249 0.53 7.46 -2.03
CA ALA A 249 -0.07 6.15 -1.76
C ALA A 249 -1.36 6.21 -0.95
N PHE A 250 -1.63 7.33 -0.29
CA PHE A 250 -2.83 7.62 0.50
C PHE A 250 -3.59 8.86 -0.01
N PRO A 251 -4.09 8.85 -1.27
CA PRO A 251 -4.77 10.02 -1.83
C PRO A 251 -6.21 10.17 -1.30
N ASP A 252 -6.76 9.13 -0.69
CA ASP A 252 -8.12 9.05 -0.18
C ASP A 252 -8.33 9.66 1.21
N GLU A 253 -7.35 10.41 1.74
CA GLU A 253 -7.53 11.24 2.95
C GLU A 253 -8.77 12.16 2.82
N ASP A 254 -8.96 12.77 1.66
CA ASP A 254 -10.10 13.66 1.39
C ASP A 254 -11.33 12.92 0.84
N GLY A 255 -11.27 11.59 0.70
CA GLY A 255 -12.35 10.74 0.16
C GLY A 255 -12.72 10.96 -1.31
N ASN A 256 -12.19 12.01 -1.95
CA ASN A 256 -12.62 12.50 -3.25
C ASN A 256 -11.51 12.59 -4.31
N PHE A 257 -10.36 11.97 -4.11
CA PHE A 257 -9.22 12.09 -5.04
C PHE A 257 -9.51 11.68 -6.49
N ALA A 258 -10.44 10.75 -6.69
CA ALA A 258 -10.84 10.28 -8.02
C ALA A 258 -11.84 11.22 -8.71
N HIS A 259 -12.51 12.11 -7.96
CA HIS A 259 -13.54 13.01 -8.47
C HIS A 259 -13.04 13.99 -9.55
N PRO A 260 -11.93 14.73 -9.36
CA PRO A 260 -11.41 15.60 -10.43
C PRO A 260 -11.00 14.80 -11.67
N VAL A 261 -10.50 13.57 -11.49
CA VAL A 261 -10.10 12.68 -12.59
C VAL A 261 -11.32 12.16 -13.36
N LEU A 262 -12.43 11.84 -12.68
CA LEU A 262 -13.71 11.52 -13.32
C LEU A 262 -14.21 12.67 -14.20
N ILE A 263 -14.24 13.90 -13.66
CA ILE A 263 -14.67 15.09 -14.40
C ILE A 263 -13.79 15.30 -15.63
N LYS A 264 -12.47 15.18 -15.46
CA LYS A 264 -11.49 15.30 -16.55
C LYS A 264 -11.80 14.33 -17.69
N HIS A 265 -12.01 13.04 -17.39
CA HIS A 265 -12.26 12.04 -18.44
C HIS A 265 -13.66 12.13 -19.04
N ALA A 266 -14.69 12.46 -18.26
CA ALA A 266 -16.03 12.71 -18.79
C ALA A 266 -16.03 13.90 -19.77
N THR A 267 -15.31 14.98 -19.43
CA THR A 267 -15.14 16.16 -20.30
C THR A 267 -14.39 15.79 -21.58
N ALA A 268 -13.28 15.05 -21.46
CA ALA A 268 -12.47 14.64 -22.61
C ALA A 268 -13.19 13.66 -23.56
N LEU A 269 -14.21 12.94 -23.08
CA LEU A 269 -15.05 12.05 -23.87
C LEU A 269 -16.29 12.75 -24.46
N GLY A 270 -16.50 14.04 -24.19
CA GLY A 270 -17.66 14.78 -24.69
C GLY A 270 -18.98 14.46 -23.97
N TYR A 271 -18.95 13.79 -22.81
CA TYR A 271 -20.16 13.45 -22.05
C TYR A 271 -20.63 14.64 -21.21
N VAL A 272 -21.33 15.59 -21.85
CA VAL A 272 -21.74 16.87 -21.26
C VAL A 272 -22.69 16.69 -20.07
N ASP A 273 -23.69 15.83 -20.20
CA ASP A 273 -24.65 15.44 -19.16
C ASP A 273 -23.97 14.83 -17.93
N MET A 274 -23.06 13.86 -18.12
CA MET A 274 -22.29 13.24 -17.05
C MET A 274 -21.36 14.24 -16.39
N THR A 275 -20.69 15.09 -17.18
CA THR A 275 -19.83 16.14 -16.66
C THR A 275 -20.61 17.14 -15.80
N LYS A 276 -21.80 17.55 -16.26
CA LYS A 276 -22.72 18.40 -15.50
C LYS A 276 -23.16 17.73 -14.20
N LYS A 277 -23.52 16.44 -14.24
CA LYS A 277 -23.92 15.65 -13.07
C LYS A 277 -22.75 15.49 -12.08
N LEU A 278 -21.55 15.20 -12.55
CA LEU A 278 -20.34 15.08 -11.71
C LEU A 278 -19.93 16.41 -11.06
N LYS A 279 -20.17 17.56 -11.72
CA LYS A 279 -19.88 18.91 -11.19
C LYS A 279 -21.02 19.46 -10.32
N SER A 280 -22.18 18.82 -10.33
CA SER A 280 -23.35 19.29 -9.60
C SER A 280 -23.16 19.07 -8.10
N ASN A 281 -23.41 20.13 -7.32
CA ASN A 281 -23.42 20.07 -5.85
C ASN A 281 -24.80 19.71 -5.29
N LYS A 282 -25.74 19.23 -6.12
CA LYS A 282 -27.03 18.76 -5.62
C LYS A 282 -26.81 17.50 -4.79
N GLU A 283 -27.47 17.37 -3.65
CA GLU A 283 -27.32 16.21 -2.74
C GLU A 283 -27.52 14.85 -3.45
N THR A 284 -28.44 14.78 -4.41
CA THR A 284 -28.69 13.58 -5.23
C THR A 284 -27.50 13.24 -6.15
N ASP A 285 -26.80 14.25 -6.65
CA ASP A 285 -25.62 14.10 -7.51
C ASP A 285 -24.32 13.95 -6.69
N GLU A 286 -24.35 14.40 -5.43
CA GLU A 286 -23.29 14.15 -4.47
C GLU A 286 -23.12 12.65 -4.21
N PHE A 287 -24.25 11.94 -4.07
CA PHE A 287 -24.24 10.48 -3.99
C PHE A 287 -23.68 9.84 -5.27
N TYR A 288 -23.97 10.41 -6.45
CA TYR A 288 -23.52 9.87 -7.73
C TYR A 288 -21.99 9.81 -7.85
N HIS A 289 -21.29 10.95 -7.70
CA HIS A 289 -19.84 10.95 -7.87
C HIS A 289 -19.13 10.19 -6.74
N ARG A 290 -19.58 10.31 -5.48
CA ARG A 290 -19.01 9.57 -4.35
C ARG A 290 -19.02 8.07 -4.61
N LYS A 291 -20.10 7.54 -5.19
CA LYS A 291 -20.22 6.12 -5.53
C LYS A 291 -19.28 5.68 -6.64
N LEU A 292 -19.11 6.49 -7.68
CA LEU A 292 -18.11 6.20 -8.71
C LEU A 292 -16.67 6.28 -8.17
N CYS A 293 -16.37 7.26 -7.32
CA CYS A 293 -15.09 7.36 -6.62
C CYS A 293 -14.79 6.10 -5.80
N THR A 294 -15.78 5.46 -5.16
CA THR A 294 -15.55 4.23 -4.39
C THR A 294 -14.96 3.10 -5.22
N ILE A 295 -15.23 3.02 -6.53
CA ILE A 295 -14.65 2.00 -7.41
C ILE A 295 -13.14 2.22 -7.54
N ALA A 296 -12.71 3.47 -7.75
CA ALA A 296 -11.29 3.82 -7.78
C ALA A 296 -10.63 3.58 -6.42
N SER A 297 -11.25 4.01 -5.31
CA SER A 297 -10.71 3.77 -3.95
C SER A 297 -10.54 2.28 -3.64
N GLN A 298 -11.46 1.42 -4.10
CA GLN A 298 -11.31 -0.03 -3.96
C GLN A 298 -10.07 -0.55 -4.70
N ARG A 299 -9.76 -0.05 -5.90
CA ARG A 299 -8.54 -0.43 -6.63
C ARG A 299 -7.27 -0.02 -5.90
N VAL A 300 -7.26 1.19 -5.32
CA VAL A 300 -6.15 1.64 -4.47
C VAL A 300 -5.96 0.73 -3.26
N ASN A 301 -7.05 0.39 -2.56
CA ASN A 301 -6.99 -0.53 -1.42
C ASN A 301 -6.48 -1.93 -1.81
N LEU A 302 -6.80 -2.41 -3.01
CA LEU A 302 -6.24 -3.68 -3.52
C LEU A 302 -4.73 -3.58 -3.75
N ILE A 303 -4.21 -2.46 -4.26
CA ILE A 303 -2.76 -2.24 -4.40
C ILE A 303 -2.10 -2.28 -3.01
N ARG A 304 -2.61 -1.48 -2.07
CA ARG A 304 -2.09 -1.44 -0.70
C ARG A 304 -2.13 -2.81 -0.01
N GLY A 305 -3.24 -3.54 -0.14
CA GLY A 305 -3.38 -4.88 0.43
C GLY A 305 -2.40 -5.89 -0.16
N LYS A 306 -2.07 -5.79 -1.46
CA LYS A 306 -1.01 -6.61 -2.08
C LYS A 306 0.36 -6.30 -1.48
N VAL A 307 0.68 -5.03 -1.25
CA VAL A 307 1.95 -4.61 -0.63
C VAL A 307 2.03 -5.10 0.83
N LYS A 308 0.98 -4.92 1.65
CA LYS A 308 0.95 -5.48 3.02
C LYS A 308 1.13 -6.99 3.01
N LYS A 309 0.44 -7.71 2.13
CA LYS A 309 0.57 -9.17 2.03
C LYS A 309 1.99 -9.62 1.62
N ALA A 310 2.74 -8.81 0.87
CA ALA A 310 4.15 -9.07 0.60
C ALA A 310 4.98 -8.95 1.88
N CYS A 311 4.82 -7.84 2.60
CA CYS A 311 5.54 -7.52 3.84
C CYS A 311 5.32 -8.55 4.95
N GLN A 312 4.06 -8.95 5.18
CA GLN A 312 3.68 -9.93 6.20
C GLN A 312 4.48 -11.24 6.14
N ARG A 313 4.92 -11.66 4.95
CA ARG A 313 5.67 -12.92 4.79
C ARG A 313 7.11 -12.83 5.29
N GLN A 314 7.71 -11.64 5.31
CA GLN A 314 9.13 -11.48 5.57
C GLN A 314 9.45 -10.79 6.90
N VAL A 315 8.57 -9.92 7.39
CA VAL A 315 8.84 -9.14 8.62
C VAL A 315 9.20 -10.01 9.83
N LYS A 316 8.56 -11.18 9.98
CA LYS A 316 8.86 -12.11 11.07
C LYS A 316 10.33 -12.53 11.09
N THR A 317 10.85 -12.90 9.92
CA THR A 317 12.22 -13.41 9.78
C THR A 317 13.24 -12.28 9.86
N VAL A 318 12.99 -11.17 9.16
CA VAL A 318 13.92 -10.03 9.12
C VAL A 318 14.09 -9.39 10.49
N TYR A 319 12.99 -9.14 11.19
CA TYR A 319 13.01 -8.48 12.50
C TYR A 319 13.08 -9.49 13.66
N GLY A 320 13.04 -10.80 13.39
CA GLY A 320 13.08 -11.84 14.41
C GLY A 320 11.94 -11.74 15.42
N LEU A 321 10.70 -11.62 14.95
CA LEU A 321 9.51 -11.42 15.78
C LEU A 321 8.87 -12.77 16.18
N ALA A 322 8.46 -12.87 17.44
CA ALA A 322 7.52 -13.85 17.94
C ALA A 322 6.15 -13.19 18.22
N VAL A 323 5.11 -14.02 18.29
CA VAL A 323 3.74 -13.55 18.56
C VAL A 323 3.66 -13.12 20.01
N GLY A 324 3.19 -11.90 20.26
CA GLY A 324 3.14 -11.32 21.61
C GLY A 324 4.41 -10.57 22.02
N ASP A 325 5.35 -10.33 21.10
CA ASP A 325 6.58 -9.56 21.34
C ASP A 325 6.31 -8.04 21.47
N SER A 326 5.43 -7.64 22.39
CA SER A 326 4.95 -6.27 22.50
C SER A 326 6.07 -5.24 22.76
N GLU A 327 7.12 -5.61 23.50
CA GLU A 327 8.24 -4.71 23.80
C GLU A 327 9.07 -4.43 22.53
N LYS A 328 9.46 -5.50 21.83
CA LYS A 328 10.25 -5.41 20.60
C LYS A 328 9.48 -4.73 19.47
N VAL A 329 8.18 -5.04 19.34
CA VAL A 329 7.30 -4.35 18.40
C VAL A 329 7.23 -2.87 18.73
N SER A 330 6.96 -2.49 19.98
CA SER A 330 6.92 -1.07 20.38
C SER A 330 8.22 -0.35 20.09
N TRP A 331 9.37 -0.97 20.35
CA TRP A 331 10.68 -0.41 20.05
C TRP A 331 10.92 -0.21 18.54
N LEU A 332 10.55 -1.18 17.71
CA LEU A 332 10.70 -1.07 16.25
C LEU A 332 9.83 0.04 15.67
N LEU A 333 8.61 0.20 16.19
CA LEU A 333 7.63 1.15 15.70
C LEU A 333 7.87 2.57 16.26
N ASP A 334 8.47 2.68 17.45
CA ASP A 334 8.83 3.96 18.04
C ASP A 334 9.86 4.68 17.17
N GLY A 335 9.61 5.97 16.92
CA GLY A 335 10.46 6.79 16.06
C GLY A 335 10.78 6.18 14.70
N ILE A 336 9.93 5.30 14.17
CA ILE A 336 10.14 4.52 12.93
C ILE A 336 11.48 3.76 12.86
N ALA A 337 11.98 3.27 14.00
CA ALA A 337 13.28 2.59 14.09
C ALA A 337 13.47 1.42 13.11
N TYR A 338 12.38 0.75 12.71
CA TYR A 338 12.39 -0.37 11.76
C TYR A 338 12.99 -0.05 10.37
N ILE A 339 13.09 1.23 9.97
CA ILE A 339 13.67 1.62 8.68
C ILE A 339 15.20 1.60 8.68
N PHE A 340 15.83 1.58 9.86
CA PHE A 340 17.28 1.62 10.00
C PHE A 340 17.84 0.20 10.18
N PRO A 341 19.08 -0.06 9.72
CA PRO A 341 19.82 -1.26 10.07
C PRO A 341 19.92 -1.37 11.58
N HIS A 342 19.41 -2.48 12.12
CA HIS A 342 19.37 -2.70 13.54
C HIS A 342 19.92 -4.08 13.88
N ASN A 343 20.66 -4.15 14.98
CA ASN A 343 20.91 -5.38 15.70
C ASN A 343 20.23 -5.25 17.06
N TYR A 344 19.04 -5.85 17.19
CA TYR A 344 18.23 -5.77 18.41
C TYR A 344 19.00 -6.16 19.68
N GLN A 345 19.98 -7.07 19.58
CA GLN A 345 20.79 -7.48 20.73
C GLN A 345 21.86 -6.45 21.12
N VAL A 346 22.38 -5.69 20.16
CA VAL A 346 23.41 -4.66 20.38
C VAL A 346 22.78 -3.33 20.79
N LEU A 347 21.53 -3.08 20.37
CA LEU A 347 20.83 -1.79 20.52
C LEU A 347 20.01 -1.61 21.81
N LYS A 348 20.11 -2.51 22.82
CA LYS A 348 19.65 -2.16 24.18
C LYS A 348 20.31 -0.88 24.73
N ASN A 349 21.37 -0.40 24.08
CA ASN A 349 22.08 0.84 24.40
C ASN A 349 21.58 2.07 23.59
N HIS A 350 20.47 1.97 22.84
CA HIS A 350 19.78 3.08 22.14
C HIS A 350 20.54 3.83 21.04
N THR A 351 21.72 3.39 20.60
CA THR A 351 22.43 4.02 19.48
C THR A 351 21.97 3.48 18.13
N VAL A 352 20.95 4.11 17.55
CA VAL A 352 20.57 3.92 16.14
C VAL A 352 21.58 4.67 15.27
N VAL A 353 22.23 3.97 14.35
CA VAL A 353 23.07 4.59 13.32
C VAL A 353 22.12 5.21 12.29
N GLY A 354 21.81 6.50 12.47
CA GLY A 354 20.80 7.22 11.68
C GLY A 354 21.17 7.49 10.22
N GLU A 355 22.39 7.15 9.78
CA GLU A 355 22.88 7.51 8.43
C GLU A 355 22.41 6.56 7.31
N GLU A 356 21.78 5.43 7.65
CA GLU A 356 21.44 4.36 6.68
C GLU A 356 19.93 4.04 6.61
N ALA A 357 19.07 5.06 6.70
CA ALA A 357 17.62 4.88 6.55
C ALA A 357 17.26 4.15 5.24
N PHE A 358 16.33 3.19 5.32
CA PHE A 358 15.84 2.38 4.19
C PHE A 358 16.86 1.43 3.54
N ASN A 359 18.08 1.32 4.08
CA ASN A 359 19.12 0.41 3.56
C ASN A 359 18.96 -1.04 4.08
N VAL A 360 17.86 -1.34 4.79
CA VAL A 360 17.58 -2.70 5.26
C VAL A 360 17.14 -3.57 4.05
N PRO A 361 17.73 -4.77 3.84
CA PRO A 361 17.46 -5.59 2.64
C PRO A 361 15.97 -5.91 2.38
N ILE A 362 15.13 -5.86 3.42
CA ILE A 362 13.68 -6.06 3.27
C ILE A 362 13.04 -5.06 2.31
N PHE A 363 13.53 -3.83 2.20
CA PHE A 363 12.94 -2.84 1.29
C PHE A 363 13.12 -3.24 -0.18
N GLU A 364 14.31 -3.70 -0.56
CA GLU A 364 14.59 -4.23 -1.90
C GLU A 364 13.69 -5.44 -2.19
N ASP A 365 13.66 -6.40 -1.28
CA ASP A 365 12.86 -7.62 -1.41
C ASP A 365 11.37 -7.31 -1.55
N MET A 366 10.84 -6.36 -0.77
CA MET A 366 9.42 -6.00 -0.77
C MET A 366 9.01 -5.18 -1.98
N LEU A 367 9.84 -4.23 -2.42
CA LEU A 367 9.59 -3.51 -3.68
C LEU A 367 9.58 -4.49 -4.85
N SER A 368 10.54 -5.41 -4.89
CA SER A 368 10.63 -6.44 -5.92
C SER A 368 9.41 -7.36 -5.92
N ASP A 369 9.06 -7.95 -4.77
CA ASP A 369 7.91 -8.85 -4.63
C ASP A 369 6.58 -8.17 -4.98
N ALA A 370 6.37 -6.93 -4.50
CA ALA A 370 5.10 -6.23 -4.63
C ALA A 370 4.88 -5.63 -6.02
N PHE A 371 5.92 -5.07 -6.64
CA PHE A 371 5.79 -4.27 -7.86
C PHE A 371 6.52 -4.85 -9.08
N PHE A 372 7.59 -5.64 -8.89
CA PHE A 372 8.50 -6.08 -9.97
C PHE A 372 8.68 -7.61 -10.05
N SER A 373 7.75 -8.38 -9.47
CA SER A 373 7.87 -9.85 -9.41
C SER A 373 7.88 -10.58 -10.77
N LYS A 374 7.35 -9.97 -11.83
CA LYS A 374 7.25 -10.51 -13.20
C LYS A 374 7.38 -9.37 -14.20
N LYS A 375 7.77 -9.66 -15.45
CA LYS A 375 7.91 -8.65 -16.52
C LYS A 375 6.64 -7.81 -16.77
N ASN A 376 5.45 -8.37 -16.52
CA ASN A 376 4.17 -7.68 -16.67
C ASN A 376 3.62 -7.13 -15.33
N SER A 377 4.42 -7.18 -14.26
CA SER A 377 4.02 -6.62 -12.97
C SER A 377 3.87 -5.10 -13.07
N PHE A 378 3.10 -4.55 -12.13
CA PHE A 378 2.66 -3.16 -12.17
C PHE A 378 3.83 -2.16 -12.25
N GLY A 379 4.92 -2.39 -11.51
CA GLY A 379 6.10 -1.54 -11.50
C GLY A 379 6.71 -1.36 -12.89
N PHE A 380 6.89 -2.44 -13.66
CA PHE A 380 7.42 -2.36 -15.02
C PHE A 380 6.51 -1.57 -15.98
N ARG A 381 5.19 -1.65 -15.79
CA ARG A 381 4.21 -0.94 -16.63
C ARG A 381 4.27 0.58 -16.45
N ILE A 382 4.66 1.06 -15.27
CA ILE A 382 4.74 2.49 -14.95
C ILE A 382 6.18 3.03 -14.91
N MET A 383 7.17 2.17 -15.14
CA MET A 383 8.60 2.48 -15.06
C MET A 383 9.04 3.63 -15.98
N SER A 384 8.41 3.77 -17.15
CA SER A 384 8.67 4.87 -18.07
C SER A 384 8.36 6.25 -17.47
N ARG A 385 7.53 6.30 -16.42
CA ARG A 385 7.16 7.53 -15.70
C ARG A 385 8.10 7.83 -14.52
N PHE A 386 9.09 6.98 -14.25
CA PHE A 386 10.06 7.24 -13.19
C PHE A 386 11.00 8.37 -13.64
N THR A 387 11.42 9.19 -12.69
CA THR A 387 12.23 10.39 -12.93
C THR A 387 13.42 10.40 -11.98
N SER A 388 14.52 11.00 -12.42
CA SER A 388 15.64 11.33 -11.52
C SER A 388 15.30 12.58 -10.73
N SER A 389 15.77 12.64 -9.48
CA SER A 389 15.80 13.86 -8.68
C SER A 389 17.03 14.72 -8.97
N ASP A 390 18.07 14.13 -9.59
CA ASP A 390 19.28 14.84 -10.01
C ASP A 390 19.11 15.37 -11.45
N PRO A 391 19.07 16.70 -11.65
CA PRO A 391 18.91 17.30 -12.97
C PRO A 391 20.11 17.05 -13.90
N GLU A 392 21.29 16.72 -13.35
CA GLU A 392 22.48 16.41 -14.15
C GLU A 392 22.43 14.99 -14.73
N LYS A 393 21.59 14.12 -14.16
CA LYS A 393 21.47 12.68 -14.50
C LYS A 393 20.01 12.26 -14.74
N PRO A 394 19.31 12.84 -15.74
CA PRO A 394 17.88 12.57 -16.00
C PRO A 394 17.56 11.11 -16.40
N GLU A 395 18.57 10.38 -16.88
CA GLU A 395 18.50 8.96 -17.23
C GLU A 395 18.57 8.02 -16.03
N GLU A 396 19.15 8.45 -14.90
CA GLU A 396 19.27 7.66 -13.67
C GLU A 396 17.91 7.62 -12.95
N LYS A 397 17.07 6.67 -13.37
CA LYS A 397 15.71 6.51 -12.82
C LYS A 397 15.73 6.11 -11.35
N GLU A 398 14.79 6.65 -10.59
CA GLU A 398 14.64 6.40 -9.16
C GLU A 398 13.33 5.67 -8.84
N ILE A 399 13.33 4.88 -7.76
CA ILE A 399 12.07 4.43 -7.15
C ILE A 399 11.32 5.65 -6.61
N PRO A 400 10.05 5.88 -6.97
CA PRO A 400 9.27 6.99 -6.43
C PRO A 400 9.16 6.92 -4.89
N ALA A 401 9.32 8.06 -4.22
CA ALA A 401 9.20 8.17 -2.76
C ALA A 401 7.88 7.61 -2.22
N ALA A 402 6.75 7.88 -2.91
CA ALA A 402 5.44 7.34 -2.54
C ALA A 402 5.40 5.79 -2.53
N MET A 403 6.13 5.15 -3.44
CA MET A 403 6.23 3.68 -3.52
C MET A 403 7.04 3.12 -2.34
N LEU A 404 8.19 3.72 -2.04
CA LEU A 404 9.03 3.33 -0.92
C LEU A 404 8.32 3.56 0.43
N ALA A 405 7.69 4.73 0.61
CA ALA A 405 6.93 5.05 1.81
C ALA A 405 5.72 4.11 2.00
N LEU A 406 5.05 3.69 0.91
CA LEU A 406 3.99 2.67 0.98
C LEU A 406 4.51 1.32 1.48
N VAL A 407 5.66 0.87 0.97
CA VAL A 407 6.32 -0.36 1.45
C VAL A 407 6.69 -0.22 2.93
N SER A 408 7.28 0.90 3.33
CA SER A 408 7.64 1.17 4.72
C SER A 408 6.42 1.12 5.66
N THR A 409 5.33 1.77 5.25
CA THR A 409 4.06 1.76 5.99
C THR A 409 3.46 0.34 6.08
N ALA A 410 3.60 -0.45 5.03
CA ALA A 410 3.15 -1.84 5.03
C ALA A 410 4.03 -2.74 5.93
N ILE A 411 5.34 -2.47 6.02
CA ILE A 411 6.24 -3.12 6.98
C ILE A 411 5.82 -2.78 8.41
N TYR A 412 5.60 -1.49 8.73
CA TYR A 412 5.08 -1.04 10.02
C TYR A 412 3.82 -1.83 10.41
N ALA A 413 2.81 -1.82 9.53
CA ALA A 413 1.55 -2.50 9.78
C ALA A 413 1.71 -4.02 9.94
N SER A 414 2.73 -4.62 9.32
CA SER A 414 3.00 -6.05 9.44
C SER A 414 3.78 -6.40 10.70
N ILE A 415 4.61 -5.48 11.21
CA ILE A 415 5.29 -5.62 12.52
C ILE A 415 4.26 -5.47 13.65
N GLU A 416 3.33 -4.53 13.53
CA GLU A 416 2.24 -4.31 14.50
C GLU A 416 1.36 -5.55 14.70
N ASP A 417 1.12 -6.34 13.64
CA ASP A 417 0.37 -7.61 13.71
C ASP A 417 0.95 -8.63 14.74
N TYR A 418 2.22 -8.47 15.15
CA TYR A 418 2.89 -9.34 16.14
C TYR A 418 2.79 -8.84 17.59
N LYS A 419 2.19 -7.66 17.82
CA LYS A 419 2.14 -7.02 19.14
C LYS A 419 1.36 -7.84 20.18
N HIS A 420 0.29 -8.50 19.75
CA HIS A 420 -0.65 -9.20 20.64
C HIS A 420 -0.57 -10.73 20.45
N ALA A 421 -1.02 -11.46 21.46
CA ALA A 421 -1.23 -12.90 21.43
C ALA A 421 -2.72 -13.19 21.72
N PRO A 422 -3.45 -13.92 20.84
CA PRO A 422 -2.97 -14.61 19.63
C PRO A 422 -2.58 -13.65 18.50
N TYR A 423 -1.91 -14.19 17.47
CA TYR A 423 -1.56 -13.42 16.27
C TYR A 423 -2.83 -13.00 15.53
N GLU A 424 -2.97 -11.71 15.28
CA GLU A 424 -4.09 -11.13 14.56
C GLU A 424 -3.57 -10.23 13.44
N ALA A 425 -3.74 -10.69 12.19
CA ALA A 425 -3.41 -9.87 11.03
C ALA A 425 -4.41 -8.70 10.93
N GLY A 426 -3.95 -7.49 11.28
CA GLY A 426 -4.74 -6.27 11.21
C GLY A 426 -5.12 -5.93 9.78
N LYS A 427 -6.25 -5.24 9.60
CA LYS A 427 -6.63 -4.69 8.29
C LYS A 427 -5.74 -3.51 7.95
N PHE A 428 -5.33 -3.39 6.69
CA PHE A 428 -4.55 -2.24 6.22
C PHE A 428 -5.46 -1.07 5.85
N GLU A 429 -5.94 -0.36 6.86
CA GLU A 429 -6.89 0.74 6.69
C GLU A 429 -6.20 2.11 6.66
N VAL A 430 -6.76 3.04 5.89
CA VAL A 430 -6.22 4.41 5.71
C VAL A 430 -6.12 5.13 7.04
N ASN A 431 -7.20 5.12 7.81
CA ASN A 431 -7.29 5.86 9.07
C ASN A 431 -6.25 5.39 10.09
N SER A 432 -5.88 4.11 10.04
CA SER A 432 -4.89 3.53 10.95
C SER A 432 -3.46 3.91 10.57
N TYR A 433 -3.13 3.97 9.27
CA TYR A 433 -1.73 4.04 8.82
C TYR A 433 -1.35 5.30 8.04
N LEU A 434 -2.28 6.24 7.82
CA LEU A 434 -2.00 7.50 7.13
C LEU A 434 -0.89 8.31 7.82
N HIS A 435 -0.90 8.36 9.15
CA HIS A 435 0.10 9.10 9.92
C HIS A 435 1.51 8.51 9.74
N VAL A 436 1.63 7.18 9.77
CA VAL A 436 2.88 6.45 9.52
C VAL A 436 3.39 6.72 8.10
N TYR A 437 2.49 6.72 7.11
CA TYR A 437 2.85 7.06 5.74
C TYR A 437 3.39 8.49 5.62
N LYS A 438 2.70 9.48 6.22
CA LYS A 438 3.15 10.87 6.25
C LYS A 438 4.51 11.03 6.93
N GLN A 439 4.75 10.29 8.02
CA GLN A 439 6.04 10.30 8.71
C GLN A 439 7.17 9.74 7.82
N ASN A 440 6.92 8.63 7.10
CA ASN A 440 7.90 8.09 6.15
C ASN A 440 8.20 9.04 4.99
N ILE A 441 7.18 9.73 4.45
CA ILE A 441 7.37 10.76 3.43
C ILE A 441 8.21 11.93 3.97
N ALA A 442 7.91 12.40 5.19
CA ALA A 442 8.68 13.46 5.82
C ALA A 442 10.17 13.11 5.95
N VAL A 443 10.50 11.88 6.35
CA VAL A 443 11.90 11.43 6.42
C VAL A 443 12.57 11.42 5.05
N LEU A 444 11.87 10.98 4.00
CA LEU A 444 12.40 11.03 2.63
C LEU A 444 12.62 12.47 2.15
N ASP A 445 11.70 13.39 2.49
CA ASP A 445 11.84 14.81 2.19
C ASP A 445 12.99 15.46 2.97
N ASP A 446 13.22 15.06 4.23
CA ASP A 446 14.35 15.52 5.04
C ASP A 446 15.69 15.05 4.45
N ILE A 447 15.78 13.79 3.99
CA ILE A 447 16.97 13.29 3.27
C ILE A 447 17.18 14.10 1.98
N LYS A 448 16.11 14.37 1.22
CA LYS A 448 16.16 15.13 -0.03
C LYS A 448 16.64 16.56 0.16
N THR A 449 16.12 17.25 1.17
CA THR A 449 16.44 18.65 1.48
C THR A 449 17.80 18.81 2.16
N GLY A 450 18.21 17.85 2.99
CA GLY A 450 19.51 17.84 3.65
C GLY A 450 20.65 17.44 2.72
N ASN A 451 20.45 16.41 1.88
CA ASN A 451 21.45 15.94 0.93
C ASN A 451 20.81 15.26 -0.29
N LEU A 452 20.57 16.06 -1.34
CA LEU A 452 19.98 15.57 -2.60
C LEU A 452 20.79 14.42 -3.23
N LYS A 453 22.12 14.41 -3.11
CA LYS A 453 22.96 13.33 -3.65
C LYS A 453 22.74 12.01 -2.91
N ALA A 454 22.58 12.07 -1.58
CA ALA A 454 22.27 10.88 -0.79
C ALA A 454 20.86 10.35 -1.10
N TYR A 455 19.88 11.25 -1.25
CA TYR A 455 18.53 10.91 -1.68
C TYR A 455 18.52 10.21 -3.05
N HIS A 456 19.21 10.79 -4.02
CA HIS A 456 19.36 10.22 -5.35
C HIS A 456 20.05 8.85 -5.29
N ALA A 457 21.18 8.74 -4.59
CA ALA A 457 21.91 7.48 -4.44
C ALA A 457 21.05 6.38 -3.79
N LEU A 458 20.23 6.71 -2.80
CA LEU A 458 19.31 5.78 -2.16
C LEU A 458 18.26 5.26 -3.16
N LEU A 459 17.50 6.15 -3.80
CA LEU A 459 16.37 5.73 -4.64
C LEU A 459 16.81 5.16 -6.00
N HIS A 460 17.89 5.66 -6.58
CA HIS A 460 18.51 5.10 -7.77
C HIS A 460 19.19 3.76 -7.45
N GLY A 461 19.85 3.65 -6.29
CA GLY A 461 20.40 2.39 -5.78
C GLY A 461 19.33 1.30 -5.70
N LEU A 462 18.21 1.57 -5.03
CA LEU A 462 17.07 0.66 -4.99
C LEU A 462 16.55 0.31 -6.40
N TYR A 463 16.44 1.29 -7.29
CA TYR A 463 16.00 1.05 -8.66
C TYR A 463 16.93 0.08 -9.41
N THR A 464 18.25 0.30 -9.34
CA THR A 464 19.23 -0.56 -10.02
C THR A 464 19.30 -1.96 -9.42
N CYS A 465 19.15 -2.11 -8.10
CA CYS A 465 19.08 -3.40 -7.41
C CYS A 465 17.84 -4.23 -7.84
N ILE A 466 16.74 -3.58 -8.24
CA ILE A 466 15.47 -4.27 -8.55
C ILE A 466 15.31 -4.49 -10.06
N VAL A 467 15.69 -3.50 -10.88
CA VAL A 467 15.40 -3.44 -12.31
C VAL A 467 16.64 -3.62 -13.18
N GLY A 468 17.81 -3.17 -12.71
CA GLY A 468 19.04 -3.12 -13.50
C GLY A 468 19.63 -4.50 -13.80
N ASP A 469 20.75 -4.54 -14.51
CA ASP A 469 21.45 -5.80 -14.82
C ASP A 469 21.99 -6.51 -13.55
N ASN A 470 22.15 -5.74 -12.47
CA ASN A 470 22.46 -6.24 -11.13
C ASN A 470 21.23 -6.72 -10.36
N ALA A 471 20.05 -6.76 -11.00
CA ALA A 471 18.85 -7.29 -10.38
C ALA A 471 19.13 -8.70 -9.89
N ARG A 472 19.15 -8.86 -8.56
CA ARG A 472 19.30 -10.19 -7.98
C ARG A 472 18.16 -11.02 -8.55
N PRO A 473 18.42 -12.17 -9.18
CA PRO A 473 17.34 -13.01 -9.66
C PRO A 473 16.46 -13.27 -8.45
N VAL A 474 15.22 -12.76 -8.47
CA VAL A 474 14.27 -12.90 -7.37
C VAL A 474 14.27 -14.38 -7.07
N SER A 475 14.94 -14.76 -5.97
CA SER A 475 15.16 -16.17 -5.72
C SER A 475 13.75 -16.71 -5.59
N LYS A 476 13.35 -17.58 -6.54
CA LYS A 476 12.15 -18.37 -6.39
C LYS A 476 12.47 -19.27 -5.21
N LYS A 477 12.40 -18.74 -3.99
CA LYS A 477 12.55 -19.49 -2.77
C LYS A 477 11.37 -20.43 -2.81
N THR A 478 11.67 -21.65 -3.25
CA THR A 478 10.84 -22.82 -3.05
C THR A 478 10.74 -22.94 -1.53
N TYR A 479 9.77 -22.26 -0.92
CA TYR A 479 9.49 -22.29 0.52
C TYR A 479 8.87 -23.64 0.95
N LEU A 480 9.27 -24.73 0.28
CA LEU A 480 8.93 -26.11 0.57
C LEU A 480 10.23 -26.89 0.62
N ASN A 481 10.97 -26.71 1.72
CA ASN A 481 11.84 -27.75 2.22
C ASN A 481 11.76 -27.76 3.74
N VAL A 482 10.59 -28.14 4.25
CA VAL A 482 10.34 -28.55 5.65
C VAL A 482 10.42 -30.09 5.73
N ALA A 483 11.38 -30.68 5.02
CA ALA A 483 11.68 -32.10 5.08
C ALA A 483 13.10 -32.23 5.62
N GLY A 484 13.26 -32.15 6.94
CA GLY A 484 14.59 -32.23 7.56
C GLY A 484 14.68 -32.04 9.07
N MET A 485 13.58 -31.89 9.79
CA MET A 485 13.60 -31.92 11.26
C MET A 485 12.72 -33.07 11.78
N ALA A 486 13.26 -34.29 11.64
CA ALA A 486 12.79 -35.44 12.38
C ALA A 486 13.78 -35.73 13.52
N HIS A 487 13.30 -35.50 14.74
CA HIS A 487 13.60 -36.17 16.00
C HIS A 487 15.02 -36.74 16.24
N HIS A 488 15.75 -36.08 17.13
CA HIS A 488 16.50 -36.77 18.18
C HIS A 488 15.83 -36.45 19.52
N GLN A 489 15.13 -37.46 20.06
CA GLN A 489 14.92 -37.66 21.50
C GLN A 489 15.44 -39.05 21.82
#